data_AF-A0A7Y5BE83-F1
#
_entry.id   AF-A0A7Y5BE83-F1
#
_cell.length_a   1.000
_cell.length_b   1.000
_cell.length_c   1.000
_cell.angle_alpha   90.00
_cell.angle_beta   90.00
_cell.angle_gamma   90.00
#
_symmetry.space_group_name_H-M   'P 1'
#
loop_
_entity.id
_entity.type
_entity.pdbx_description
1 polymer ?
#
loop_
_entity_poly.entity_id
_entity_poly.type
_entity_poly.pdbx_seq_one_letter_code
_entity_poly.pdbx_strand_id
1 'polypeptide(L)'
;MSTAPSSVQASLPETLHTFRVSAGSRTFFFDVKSSVSGVFLSVTEARLKDEEWTRSRILIPAEHAKAFYGGLCEAIRAMRSEEQPHSESKSESKSPSQPGPAKRKPVGSRSKR
;
A
#
# COMPACT_ATOMS: atom_id res chain seq x y z
N MET A 1 -32.58 -39.71 34.36
CA MET A 1 -32.87 -38.93 33.13
C MET A 1 -31.66 -38.06 32.86
N SER A 2 -30.92 -38.36 31.80
CA SER A 2 -29.66 -37.69 31.46
C SER A 2 -29.94 -36.54 30.49
N THR A 3 -29.76 -35.30 30.92
CA THR A 3 -29.87 -34.12 30.05
C THR A 3 -28.55 -33.93 29.32
N ALA A 4 -28.55 -34.16 28.01
CA ALA A 4 -27.43 -33.84 27.14
C ALA A 4 -27.18 -32.31 27.14
N PRO A 5 -25.92 -31.84 27.09
CA PRO A 5 -25.64 -30.42 26.95
C PRO A 5 -26.09 -29.97 25.56
N SER A 6 -26.91 -28.93 25.53
CA SER A 6 -27.37 -28.29 24.30
C SER A 6 -26.17 -27.85 23.47
N SER A 7 -26.07 -28.42 22.27
CA SER A 7 -25.12 -28.05 21.23
C SER A 7 -25.19 -26.53 21.01
N VAL A 8 -24.16 -25.81 21.43
CA VAL A 8 -23.95 -24.42 21.05
C VAL A 8 -23.69 -24.44 19.54
N GLN A 9 -24.75 -24.25 18.75
CA GLN A 9 -24.63 -24.01 17.31
C GLN A 9 -23.76 -22.76 17.15
N ALA A 10 -22.49 -22.97 16.78
CA ALA A 10 -21.60 -21.87 16.42
C ALA A 10 -22.22 -21.14 15.23
N SER A 11 -22.80 -19.96 15.47
CA SER A 11 -23.36 -19.12 14.42
C SER A 11 -22.24 -18.74 13.45
N LEU A 12 -22.42 -19.08 12.17
CA LEU A 12 -21.46 -18.67 11.13
C LEU A 12 -21.42 -17.14 11.05
N PRO A 13 -20.27 -16.54 10.72
CA PRO A 13 -20.17 -15.09 10.58
C PRO A 13 -21.10 -14.56 9.50
N GLU A 14 -21.86 -13.51 9.83
CA GLU A 14 -22.71 -12.78 8.91
C GLU A 14 -21.86 -11.86 8.02
N THR A 15 -22.18 -11.77 6.72
CA THR A 15 -21.50 -10.85 5.80
C THR A 15 -22.26 -9.56 5.69
N LEU A 16 -21.66 -8.47 6.17
CA LEU A 16 -22.26 -7.13 6.19
C LEU A 16 -22.02 -6.37 4.88
N HIS A 17 -20.85 -6.58 4.27
CA HIS A 17 -20.47 -5.93 3.02
C HIS A 17 -19.46 -6.79 2.25
N THR A 18 -19.50 -6.72 0.92
CA THR A 18 -18.54 -7.36 0.04
C THR A 18 -18.17 -6.42 -1.08
N PHE A 19 -16.87 -6.23 -1.29
CA PHE A 19 -16.32 -5.59 -2.47
C PHE A 19 -15.46 -6.59 -3.27
N ARG A 20 -15.73 -6.72 -4.57
CA ARG A 20 -15.06 -7.69 -5.44
C ARG A 20 -14.20 -6.96 -6.49
N VAL A 21 -12.97 -7.42 -6.66
CA VAL A 21 -12.04 -6.94 -7.68
C VAL A 21 -11.58 -8.11 -8.55
N SER A 22 -11.88 -8.08 -9.84
CA SER A 22 -11.37 -9.06 -10.81
C SER A 22 -10.13 -8.48 -11.51
N ALA A 23 -9.01 -9.22 -11.50
CA ALA A 23 -7.75 -8.82 -12.10
C ALA A 23 -7.09 -10.01 -12.81
N GLY A 24 -7.35 -10.14 -14.12
CA GLY A 24 -6.88 -11.26 -14.93
C GLY A 24 -7.42 -12.60 -14.42
N SER A 25 -6.52 -13.55 -14.11
CA SER A 25 -6.86 -14.87 -13.56
C SER A 25 -7.13 -14.88 -12.06
N ARG A 26 -7.05 -13.72 -11.39
CA ARG A 26 -7.27 -13.56 -9.95
C ARG A 26 -8.53 -12.77 -9.68
N THR A 27 -9.26 -13.15 -8.64
CA THR A 27 -10.37 -12.39 -8.06
C THR A 27 -10.11 -12.16 -6.59
N PHE A 28 -10.19 -10.92 -6.15
CA PHE A 28 -10.06 -10.53 -4.76
C PHE A 28 -11.45 -10.18 -4.19
N PHE A 29 -11.71 -10.63 -2.96
CA PHE A 29 -12.91 -10.31 -2.19
C PHE A 29 -12.51 -9.60 -0.90
N PHE A 30 -13.09 -8.44 -0.65
CA PHE A 30 -12.91 -7.65 0.56
C PHE A 30 -14.25 -7.65 1.30
N ASP A 31 -14.41 -8.60 2.22
CA ASP A 31 -15.65 -8.77 2.96
C ASP A 31 -15.55 -8.14 4.35
N VAL A 32 -16.56 -7.38 4.77
CA VAL A 32 -16.77 -7.02 6.18
C VAL A 32 -17.74 -8.03 6.77
N LYS A 33 -17.30 -8.75 7.81
CA LYS A 33 -18.09 -9.80 8.46
C LYS A 33 -18.26 -9.52 9.95
N SER A 34 -19.35 -10.01 10.52
CA SER A 34 -19.67 -9.93 11.94
C SER A 34 -19.82 -11.33 12.52
N SER A 35 -19.23 -11.56 13.70
CA SER A 35 -19.44 -12.77 14.49
C SER A 35 -19.64 -12.40 15.96
N VAL A 36 -19.85 -13.42 16.81
CA VAL A 36 -19.89 -13.25 18.27
C VAL A 36 -18.64 -12.58 18.85
N SER A 37 -17.50 -12.66 18.15
CA SER A 37 -16.23 -12.05 18.56
C SER A 37 -16.06 -10.61 18.06
N GLY A 38 -17.00 -10.10 17.27
CA GLY A 38 -16.97 -8.74 16.72
C GLY A 38 -16.88 -8.69 15.20
N VAL A 39 -16.59 -7.49 14.69
CA VAL A 39 -16.51 -7.19 13.25
C VAL A 39 -15.07 -7.35 12.78
N PHE A 40 -14.87 -7.90 11.59
CA PHE A 40 -13.55 -8.06 10.98
C PHE A 40 -13.60 -7.92 9.46
N LEU A 41 -12.49 -7.49 8.87
CA LEU A 41 -12.25 -7.51 7.44
C LEU A 41 -11.68 -8.88 7.05
N SER A 42 -12.15 -9.41 5.93
CA SER A 42 -11.70 -10.66 5.33
C SER A 42 -11.28 -10.40 3.90
N VAL A 43 -9.99 -10.49 3.62
CA VAL A 43 -9.45 -10.34 2.26
C VAL A 43 -9.13 -11.72 1.71
N THR A 44 -9.77 -12.10 0.60
CA THR A 44 -9.58 -13.40 -0.06
C THR A 44 -9.08 -13.20 -1.47
N GLU A 45 -7.97 -13.82 -1.83
CA GLU A 45 -7.57 -14.05 -3.22
C GLU A 45 -8.11 -15.41 -3.66
N ALA A 46 -8.82 -15.44 -4.79
CA ALA A 46 -9.20 -16.65 -5.51
C ALA A 46 -8.52 -16.64 -6.88
N ARG A 47 -7.86 -17.72 -7.24
CA ARG A 47 -7.18 -17.86 -8.54
C ARG A 47 -7.46 -19.23 -9.14
N LEU A 48 -7.63 -19.27 -10.45
CA LEU A 48 -7.69 -20.52 -11.21
C LEU A 48 -6.27 -20.84 -11.70
N LYS A 49 -5.73 -21.98 -11.28
CA LYS A 49 -4.40 -22.45 -11.67
C LYS A 49 -4.50 -23.93 -12.06
N ASP A 50 -4.06 -24.28 -13.27
CA ASP A 50 -4.06 -25.67 -13.76
C ASP A 50 -5.43 -26.37 -13.61
N GLU A 51 -6.50 -25.64 -13.97
CA GLU A 51 -7.91 -26.07 -13.83
C GLU A 51 -8.42 -26.22 -12.37
N GLU A 52 -7.58 -25.93 -11.37
CA GLU A 52 -7.93 -25.97 -9.95
C GLU A 52 -8.11 -24.57 -9.35
N TRP A 53 -9.20 -24.38 -8.59
CA TRP A 53 -9.43 -23.14 -7.85
C TRP A 53 -8.69 -23.15 -6.53
N THR A 54 -7.72 -22.26 -6.39
CA THR A 54 -7.02 -22.03 -5.10
C THR A 54 -7.50 -20.74 -4.46
N ARG A 55 -7.63 -20.76 -3.14
CA ARG A 55 -8.06 -19.60 -2.34
C ARG A 55 -7.08 -19.35 -1.19
N SER A 56 -6.70 -18.10 -1.01
CA SER A 56 -5.88 -17.63 0.11
C SER A 56 -6.62 -16.51 0.81
N ARG A 57 -6.67 -16.55 2.14
CA ARG A 57 -7.50 -15.63 2.94
C ARG A 57 -6.75 -15.13 4.16
N ILE A 58 -6.91 -13.85 4.45
CA ILE A 58 -6.48 -13.21 5.70
C ILE A 58 -7.68 -12.58 6.40
N LEU A 59 -7.65 -12.58 7.73
CA LEU A 59 -8.64 -11.95 8.60
C LEU A 59 -7.98 -10.84 9.39
N ILE A 60 -8.61 -9.67 9.43
CA ILE A 60 -8.13 -8.49 10.13
C ILE A 60 -9.24 -8.03 11.07
N PRO A 61 -9.09 -8.21 12.40
CA PRO A 61 -10.01 -7.65 13.39
C PRO A 61 -10.17 -6.13 13.23
N ALA A 62 -11.35 -5.60 13.52
CA ALA A 62 -11.65 -4.19 13.34
C ALA A 62 -10.67 -3.25 14.08
N GLU A 63 -10.20 -3.64 15.27
CA GLU A 63 -9.24 -2.88 16.07
C GLU A 63 -7.87 -2.72 15.38
N HIS A 64 -7.53 -3.59 14.43
CA HIS A 64 -6.26 -3.55 13.69
C HIS A 64 -6.40 -3.00 12.26
N ALA A 65 -7.64 -2.76 11.79
CA ALA A 65 -7.90 -2.38 10.40
C ALA A 65 -7.18 -1.08 9.99
N LYS A 66 -7.10 -0.09 10.89
CA LYS A 66 -6.41 1.19 10.62
C LYS A 66 -4.90 1.00 10.42
N ALA A 67 -4.27 0.20 11.28
CA ALA A 67 -2.83 -0.08 11.18
C ALA A 67 -2.52 -0.89 9.91
N PHE A 68 -3.34 -1.90 9.62
CA PHE A 68 -3.25 -2.69 8.39
C PHE A 68 -3.36 -1.81 7.13
N TYR A 69 -4.33 -0.88 7.09
CA TYR A 69 -4.48 0.06 5.99
C TYR A 69 -3.22 0.93 5.79
N GLY A 70 -2.62 1.42 6.88
CA GLY A 70 -1.36 2.17 6.83
C GLY A 70 -0.25 1.37 6.15
N GLY A 71 0.01 0.14 6.62
CA GLY A 71 1.02 -0.74 6.03
C GLY A 71 0.73 -1.13 4.58
N LEU A 72 -0.54 -1.36 4.23
CA LEU A 72 -0.96 -1.63 2.85
C LEU A 72 -0.65 -0.43 1.94
N CYS A 73 -0.98 0.80 2.37
CA CYS A 73 -0.68 2.00 1.59
C CYS A 73 0.83 2.21 1.40
N GLU A 74 1.63 1.99 2.44
CA GLU A 74 3.10 2.07 2.34
C GLU A 74 3.66 1.05 1.35
N ALA A 75 3.22 -0.22 1.45
CA ALA A 75 3.65 -1.27 0.52
C ALA A 75 3.28 -0.95 -0.94
N ILE A 76 2.06 -0.45 -1.19
CA ILE A 76 1.63 -0.05 -2.55
C ILE A 76 2.46 1.13 -3.08
N ARG A 77 2.81 2.11 -2.22
CA ARG A 77 3.68 3.22 -2.62
C ARG A 77 5.07 2.72 -3.01
N ALA A 78 5.64 1.81 -2.22
CA ALA A 78 6.95 1.22 -2.52
C ALA A 78 6.96 0.47 -3.86
N MET A 79 5.92 -0.30 -4.17
CA MET A 79 5.79 -1.00 -5.46
C MET A 79 5.88 -0.04 -6.66
N ARG A 80 5.32 1.16 -6.55
CA ARG A 80 5.35 2.18 -7.61
C ARG A 80 6.72 2.84 -7.77
N SER A 81 7.49 2.94 -6.69
CA SER A 81 8.83 3.52 -6.72
C SER A 81 9.84 2.62 -7.41
N GLU A 82 9.70 1.29 -7.30
CA GLU A 82 10.56 0.31 -7.96
C GLU A 82 10.29 0.15 -9.47
N GLU A 83 9.12 0.58 -9.96
CA GLU A 83 8.78 0.56 -11.40
C GLU A 83 9.42 1.71 -12.20
N GLN A 84 10.10 2.66 -11.55
CA GLN A 84 10.85 3.71 -12.24
C GLN A 84 12.34 3.31 -12.32
N PRO A 85 12.87 2.94 -13.51
CA PRO A 85 14.30 2.74 -13.65
C PRO A 85 15.01 4.07 -13.38
N HIS A 86 15.96 4.03 -12.44
CA HIS A 86 16.97 5.05 -12.24
C HIS A 86 17.60 5.41 -13.60
N SER A 87 17.16 6.52 -14.20
CA SER A 87 18.02 7.26 -15.12
C SER A 87 19.08 7.92 -14.25
N GLU A 88 20.25 7.28 -14.15
CA GLU A 88 21.43 7.88 -13.55
C GLU A 88 21.67 9.26 -14.17
N SER A 89 21.57 10.29 -13.36
CA SER A 89 22.00 11.64 -13.72
C SER A 89 22.67 12.26 -12.50
N LYS A 90 23.88 11.78 -12.16
CA LYS A 90 24.92 12.65 -11.59
C LYS A 90 26.29 11.97 -11.49
N SER A 91 27.24 12.48 -12.26
CA SER A 91 28.65 12.57 -11.85
C SER A 91 29.36 13.64 -12.67
N GLU A 92 29.10 14.89 -12.27
CA GLU A 92 29.96 16.03 -12.56
C GLU A 92 31.15 16.03 -11.58
N SER A 93 32.38 15.84 -12.10
CA SER A 93 33.66 16.16 -11.44
C SER A 93 34.84 15.84 -12.40
N LYS A 94 35.91 16.61 -12.62
CA LYS A 94 36.33 17.99 -12.26
C LYS A 94 37.72 18.30 -12.92
N SER A 95 37.92 19.52 -13.47
CA SER A 95 39.18 20.37 -13.56
C SER A 95 40.36 20.03 -14.52
N PRO A 96 41.39 20.91 -14.77
CA PRO A 96 41.59 22.39 -14.54
C PRO A 96 42.38 23.18 -15.67
N SER A 97 42.69 24.48 -15.43
CA SER A 97 43.72 25.41 -16.03
C SER A 97 43.16 26.56 -16.90
N GLN A 98 43.58 27.84 -16.88
CA GLN A 98 44.55 28.68 -16.13
C GLN A 98 44.22 30.21 -16.40
N PRO A 99 45.01 31.23 -15.96
CA PRO A 99 44.50 32.53 -15.45
C PRO A 99 44.68 33.81 -16.32
N GLY A 100 43.90 34.87 -15.96
CA GLY A 100 44.24 36.32 -16.06
C GLY A 100 43.60 37.13 -17.22
N PRO A 101 43.61 38.49 -17.21
CA PRO A 101 43.96 39.46 -16.15
C PRO A 101 42.88 40.54 -15.86
N ALA A 102 43.20 41.37 -14.86
CA ALA A 102 42.43 42.45 -14.25
C ALA A 102 41.99 43.63 -15.16
N LYS A 103 40.97 44.40 -14.72
CA LYS A 103 41.11 45.79 -14.22
C LYS A 103 39.77 46.52 -13.94
N ARG A 104 39.71 47.08 -12.71
CA ARG A 104 39.23 48.42 -12.28
C ARG A 104 37.71 48.72 -12.13
N LYS A 105 37.38 49.04 -10.86
CA LYS A 105 36.26 49.84 -10.28
C LYS A 105 36.43 51.37 -10.57
N PRO A 106 35.55 52.30 -10.09
CA PRO A 106 34.14 52.23 -9.64
C PRO A 106 33.24 53.43 -10.08
N VAL A 107 31.97 53.39 -9.60
CA VAL A 107 31.15 54.51 -9.08
C VAL A 107 30.49 55.50 -10.06
N GLY A 108 29.16 55.59 -9.93
CA GLY A 108 28.33 56.66 -10.44
C GLY A 108 26.97 56.67 -9.74
N SER A 109 26.82 57.53 -8.74
CA SER A 109 25.60 57.83 -8.00
C SER A 109 24.59 58.64 -8.84
N ARG A 110 23.27 58.36 -8.73
CA ARG A 110 22.20 59.38 -8.72
C ARG A 110 20.84 58.68 -8.49
N SER A 111 20.20 58.82 -7.33
CA SER A 111 19.43 59.95 -6.77
C SER A 111 17.95 59.93 -7.17
N LYS A 112 17.11 60.01 -6.14
CA LYS A 112 15.64 59.98 -6.10
C LYS A 112 14.99 60.96 -7.08
N ARG A 113 13.80 60.58 -7.58
CA ARG A 113 12.58 61.38 -7.51
C ARG A 113 11.38 60.46 -7.47
#